data_AF-A0A921EL38-F1
#
_entry.id   AF-A0A921EL38-F1
#
_cell.length_a   1.000
_cell.length_b   1.000
_cell.length_c   1.000
_cell.angle_alpha   90.00
_cell.angle_beta   90.00
_cell.angle_gamma   90.00
#
_symmetry.space_group_name_H-M   'P 1'
#
loop_
_entity.id
_entity.type
_entity.pdbx_description
1 polymer ?
#
loop_
_entity_poly.entity_id
_entity_poly.type
_entity_poly.pdbx_seq_one_letter_code
_entity_poly.pdbx_strand_id
1 'polypeptide(L)'
;MNDGVVEAELAPDGRAARWEQHNLERRKTLIEEAVRAIRELGPNVGMDEIATYAKTSKTVLYRHFGDKNGLYQAVVESVHDFILRKLPFQKAAKLEPHELIRELADSYLAVVERDRNLYLFVTSRPAGETPV
;
A
#
# COMPACT_ATOMS: atom_id res chain seq x y z
N MET A 1 46.15 13.05 -39.86
CA MET A 1 46.23 11.96 -38.86
C MET A 1 46.46 12.62 -37.51
N ASN A 2 45.41 12.83 -36.73
CA ASN A 2 45.31 12.39 -35.34
C ASN A 2 43.90 12.71 -34.80
N ASP A 3 43.13 11.65 -34.58
CA ASP A 3 42.25 11.39 -33.45
C ASP A 3 41.18 12.42 -33.07
N GLY A 4 40.08 12.38 -33.83
CA GLY A 4 38.76 12.72 -33.31
C GLY A 4 38.25 11.60 -32.42
N VAL A 5 38.58 11.64 -31.13
CA VAL A 5 37.85 10.88 -30.11
C VAL A 5 36.58 11.66 -29.82
N VAL A 6 35.53 11.40 -30.59
CA VAL A 6 34.17 11.76 -30.16
C VAL A 6 33.82 10.86 -28.99
N GLU A 7 33.81 11.45 -27.80
CA GLU A 7 33.24 10.87 -26.59
C GLU A 7 31.82 10.40 -26.89
N ALA A 8 31.68 9.08 -27.01
CA ALA A 8 30.39 8.42 -26.86
C ALA A 8 30.00 8.52 -25.38
N GLU A 9 29.42 9.65 -25.00
CA GLU A 9 28.82 9.83 -23.69
C GLU A 9 27.57 8.93 -23.63
N LEU A 10 27.70 7.86 -22.84
CA LEU A 10 26.71 6.81 -22.62
C LEU A 10 25.40 7.42 -22.10
N ALA A 11 24.37 7.49 -22.93
CA ALA A 11 23.02 7.83 -22.49
C ALA A 11 22.48 6.71 -21.57
N PRO A 12 22.30 6.93 -20.25
CA PRO A 12 21.75 5.92 -19.36
C PRO A 12 20.21 5.99 -19.35
N ASP A 13 19.58 4.83 -19.19
CA ASP A 13 18.45 4.65 -18.26
C ASP A 13 17.03 5.13 -18.58
N GLY A 14 16.71 5.48 -19.83
CA GLY A 14 15.29 5.59 -20.23
C GLY A 14 14.49 4.26 -20.14
N ARG A 15 15.17 3.11 -20.09
CA ARG A 15 14.55 1.79 -19.85
C ARG A 15 14.42 1.48 -18.36
N ALA A 16 15.45 1.80 -17.57
CA ALA A 16 15.44 1.57 -16.13
C ALA A 16 14.35 2.40 -15.45
N ALA A 17 14.23 3.69 -15.81
CA ALA A 17 13.18 4.56 -15.27
C ALA A 17 11.75 4.07 -15.61
N ARG A 18 11.51 3.61 -16.85
CA ARG A 18 10.21 3.04 -17.25
C ARG A 18 9.90 1.73 -16.53
N TRP A 19 10.91 0.88 -16.33
CA TRP A 19 10.76 -0.37 -15.60
C TRP A 19 10.43 -0.13 -14.13
N GLU A 20 11.11 0.84 -13.50
CA GLU A 20 10.85 1.24 -12.12
C GLU A 20 9.45 1.83 -11.96
N GLN A 21 9.04 2.73 -12.85
CA GLN A 21 7.69 3.30 -12.85
C GLN A 21 6.62 2.21 -13.01
N HIS A 22 6.83 1.27 -13.93
CA HIS A 22 5.92 0.13 -14.12
C HIS A 22 5.88 -0.77 -12.87
N ASN A 23 7.02 -0.99 -12.23
CA ASN A 23 7.11 -1.78 -11.00
C ASN A 23 6.37 -1.13 -9.82
N LEU A 24 6.45 0.20 -9.69
CA LEU A 24 5.71 0.97 -8.70
C LEU A 24 4.20 0.93 -8.94
N GLU A 25 3.77 1.15 -10.18
CA GLU A 25 2.34 1.08 -10.53
C GLU A 25 1.79 -0.32 -10.26
N ARG A 26 2.56 -1.36 -10.63
CA ARG A 26 2.18 -2.75 -10.36
C ARG A 26 2.08 -3.02 -8.86
N ARG A 27 3.04 -2.53 -8.07
CA ARG A 27 3.01 -2.65 -6.60
C ARG A 27 1.74 -2.02 -6.04
N LYS A 28 1.39 -0.81 -6.49
CA LYS A 28 0.19 -0.10 -6.06
C LYS A 28 -1.09 -0.88 -6.40
N THR A 29 -1.21 -1.39 -7.64
CA THR A 29 -2.36 -2.23 -8.04
C THR A 29 -2.50 -3.45 -7.13
N LEU A 30 -1.38 -4.12 -6.81
CA LEU A 30 -1.41 -5.30 -5.93
C LEU A 30 -1.86 -4.96 -4.51
N ILE A 31 -1.49 -3.79 -3.98
CA ILE A 31 -1.98 -3.32 -2.67
C ILE A 31 -3.49 -3.07 -2.73
N GLU A 32 -3.98 -2.42 -3.79
CA GLU A 32 -5.42 -2.15 -3.96
C GLU A 32 -6.23 -3.45 -4.04
N GLU A 33 -5.76 -4.46 -4.78
CA GLU A 33 -6.40 -5.77 -4.84
C GLU A 33 -6.32 -6.53 -3.51
N ALA A 34 -5.21 -6.43 -2.77
CA ALA A 34 -5.10 -7.02 -1.44
C ALA A 34 -6.10 -6.39 -0.45
N VAL A 35 -6.25 -5.05 -0.48
CA VAL A 35 -7.25 -4.35 0.33
C VAL A 35 -8.66 -4.81 -0.03
N ARG A 36 -8.97 -4.99 -1.32
CA ARG A 36 -10.27 -5.53 -1.75
C ARG A 36 -10.46 -6.99 -1.28
N ALA A 37 -9.44 -7.83 -1.40
CA ALA A 37 -9.49 -9.21 -0.91
C ALA A 37 -9.81 -9.26 0.59
N ILE A 38 -9.17 -8.41 1.41
CA ILE A 38 -9.42 -8.35 2.85
C ILE A 38 -10.86 -7.90 3.15
N ARG A 39 -11.40 -6.94 2.39
CA ARG A 39 -12.79 -6.49 2.54
C ARG A 39 -13.78 -7.63 2.31
N GLU A 40 -13.59 -8.38 1.23
CA GLU A 40 -14.52 -9.43 0.78
C GLU A 40 -14.34 -10.76 1.53
N LEU A 41 -13.09 -11.21 1.70
CA LEU A 41 -12.76 -12.53 2.26
C LEU A 41 -12.55 -12.51 3.78
N GLY A 42 -12.34 -11.33 4.36
CA GLY A 42 -12.18 -11.13 5.79
C GLY A 42 -10.73 -10.94 6.27
N PRO A 43 -10.55 -10.65 7.57
CA PRO A 43 -9.26 -10.23 8.14
C PRO A 43 -8.20 -11.33 8.24
N ASN A 44 -8.58 -12.60 8.09
CA ASN A 44 -7.66 -13.73 8.23
C ASN A 44 -7.09 -14.21 6.88
N VAL A 45 -7.37 -13.49 5.79
CA VAL A 45 -6.98 -13.87 4.44
C VAL A 45 -5.46 -14.06 4.31
N GLY A 46 -5.07 -15.17 3.68
CA GLY A 46 -3.68 -15.55 3.45
C GLY A 46 -3.11 -15.04 2.12
N MET A 47 -1.80 -15.21 1.93
CA MET A 47 -1.10 -14.85 0.67
C MET A 47 -1.70 -15.56 -0.55
N ASP A 48 -2.11 -16.82 -0.40
CA ASP A 48 -2.67 -17.63 -1.50
C ASP A 48 -4.04 -17.11 -1.94
N GLU A 49 -4.92 -16.84 -0.97
CA GLU A 49 -6.24 -16.31 -1.23
C GLU A 49 -6.17 -14.91 -1.86
N ILE A 50 -5.25 -14.06 -1.39
CA ILE A 50 -5.00 -12.75 -2.00
C ILE A 50 -4.49 -12.91 -3.44
N ALA A 51 -3.56 -13.83 -3.71
CA ALA A 51 -3.06 -14.06 -5.06
C ALA A 51 -4.18 -14.49 -6.02
N THR A 52 -5.03 -15.42 -5.57
CA THR A 52 -6.21 -15.88 -6.31
C THR A 52 -7.18 -14.75 -6.55
N TYR A 53 -7.53 -13.97 -5.52
CA TYR A 53 -8.43 -12.82 -5.63
C TYR A 53 -7.90 -11.78 -6.63
N ALA A 54 -6.62 -11.41 -6.51
CA ALA A 54 -5.94 -10.44 -7.36
C ALA A 54 -5.59 -10.97 -8.77
N LYS A 55 -5.98 -12.21 -9.10
CA LYS A 55 -5.69 -12.88 -10.38
C LYS A 55 -4.20 -12.82 -10.74
N THR A 56 -3.35 -13.09 -9.75
CA THR A 56 -1.89 -13.11 -9.91
C THR A 56 -1.29 -14.36 -9.28
N SER A 57 0.00 -14.59 -9.46
CA SER A 57 0.66 -15.73 -8.83
C SER A 57 1.20 -15.37 -7.45
N LYS A 58 1.30 -16.37 -6.57
CA LYS A 58 1.94 -16.23 -5.25
C LYS A 58 3.35 -15.65 -5.41
N THR A 59 4.15 -16.16 -6.36
CA THR A 59 5.50 -15.67 -6.65
C THR A 59 5.55 -14.18 -7.00
N VAL A 60 4.53 -13.63 -7.69
CA VAL A 60 4.45 -12.19 -7.96
C VAL A 60 4.29 -11.41 -6.66
N LEU A 61 3.39 -11.82 -5.76
CA LEU A 61 3.23 -11.16 -4.46
C LEU A 61 4.52 -11.19 -3.65
N TYR A 62 5.16 -12.35 -3.51
CA TYR A 62 6.41 -12.49 -2.77
C TYR A 62 7.54 -11.63 -3.38
N ARG A 63 7.63 -11.52 -4.71
CA ARG A 63 8.61 -10.63 -5.35
C ARG A 63 8.42 -9.17 -4.98
N HIS A 64 7.17 -8.69 -4.86
CA HIS A 64 6.91 -7.30 -4.50
C HIS A 64 7.00 -7.07 -2.99
N PHE A 65 6.52 -7.99 -2.17
CA PHE A 65 6.31 -7.76 -0.74
C PHE A 65 7.26 -8.55 0.17
N GLY A 66 8.08 -9.43 -0.37
CA GLY A 66 8.91 -10.35 0.39
C GLY A 66 8.06 -11.46 1.01
N ASP A 67 7.42 -11.16 2.14
CA ASP A 67 6.64 -12.10 2.92
C ASP A 67 5.25 -11.55 3.29
N LYS A 68 4.52 -12.28 4.15
CA LYS A 68 3.21 -11.85 4.66
C LYS A 68 3.31 -10.57 5.47
N ASN A 69 4.41 -10.35 6.19
CA ASN A 69 4.62 -9.12 6.96
C ASN A 69 4.83 -7.91 6.05
N GLY A 70 5.59 -8.04 4.96
CA GLY A 70 5.79 -6.96 4.02
C GLY A 70 4.52 -6.58 3.26
N LEU A 71 3.65 -7.55 2.95
CA LEU A 71 2.33 -7.26 2.41
C LEU A 71 1.45 -6.56 3.45
N TYR A 72 1.44 -7.07 4.69
CA TYR A 72 0.73 -6.45 5.81
C TYR A 72 1.15 -4.98 6.00
N GLN A 73 2.45 -4.68 6.03
CA GLN A 73 2.93 -3.30 6.18
C GLN A 73 2.47 -2.41 5.03
N ALA A 74 2.55 -2.89 3.78
CA ALA A 74 2.11 -2.14 2.62
C ALA A 74 0.60 -1.84 2.64
N VAL A 75 -0.22 -2.79 3.13
CA VAL A 75 -1.66 -2.58 3.32
C VAL A 75 -1.91 -1.58 4.45
N VAL A 76 -1.23 -1.71 5.59
CA VAL A 76 -1.34 -0.78 6.73
C VAL A 76 -1.01 0.64 6.31
N GLU A 77 0.08 0.84 5.57
CA GLU A 77 0.48 2.13 5.02
C GLU A 77 -0.60 2.71 4.10
N SER A 78 -1.14 1.90 3.19
CA SER A 78 -2.24 2.32 2.30
C SER A 78 -3.50 2.75 3.06
N VAL A 79 -3.84 2.03 4.13
CA VAL A 79 -4.99 2.37 5.00
C VAL A 79 -4.72 3.65 5.79
N HIS A 80 -3.51 3.80 6.32
CA HIS A 80 -3.08 5.01 7.01
C HIS A 80 -3.21 6.25 6.11
N ASP A 81 -2.67 6.18 4.90
CA ASP A 81 -2.77 7.25 3.91
C ASP A 81 -4.22 7.57 3.51
N PHE A 82 -5.07 6.56 3.46
CA PHE A 82 -6.50 6.75 3.22
C PHE A 82 -7.16 7.51 4.38
N ILE A 83 -6.90 7.12 5.62
CA ILE A 83 -7.44 7.79 6.82
C ILE A 83 -6.96 9.24 6.86
N LEU A 84 -5.66 9.50 6.71
CA LEU A 84 -5.11 10.86 6.75
C LEU A 84 -5.76 11.79 5.72
N ARG A 85 -6.03 11.28 4.51
CA ARG A 85 -6.72 12.05 3.45
C ARG A 85 -8.19 12.33 3.75
N LYS A 86 -8.83 11.56 4.64
CA LYS A 86 -10.23 11.74 5.04
C LYS A 86 -10.40 12.68 6.22
N LEU A 87 -9.34 12.88 7.02
CA LEU A 87 -9.41 13.77 8.17
C LEU A 87 -9.56 15.24 7.73
N PRO A 88 -10.45 16.01 8.38
CA PRO A 88 -10.79 17.38 7.98
C PRO A 88 -9.72 18.42 8.40
N PHE A 89 -8.42 18.11 8.25
CA PHE A 89 -7.33 18.98 8.71
C PHE A 89 -7.35 20.38 8.09
N GLN A 90 -7.91 20.53 6.89
CA GLN A 90 -8.11 21.83 6.24
C GLN A 90 -9.05 22.76 7.02
N LYS A 91 -9.97 22.19 7.81
CA LYS A 91 -10.91 22.93 8.67
C LYS A 91 -10.33 23.19 10.07
N ALA A 92 -9.22 22.55 10.43
CA ALA A 92 -8.72 22.54 11.80
C ALA A 92 -8.43 23.96 12.35
N ALA A 93 -7.93 24.86 11.51
CA ALA A 93 -7.65 26.25 11.89
C ALA A 93 -8.90 27.10 12.19
N LYS A 94 -10.11 26.57 11.93
CA LYS A 94 -11.39 27.28 12.10
C LYS A 94 -12.28 26.69 13.19
N LEU A 95 -11.79 25.67 13.90
CA LEU A 95 -12.55 24.94 14.92
C LEU A 95 -11.95 25.20 16.29
N GLU A 96 -12.81 25.29 17.30
CA GLU A 96 -12.36 25.23 18.68
C GLU A 96 -11.80 23.83 19.01
N PRO A 97 -10.87 23.68 19.97
CA PRO A 97 -10.20 22.41 20.24
C PRO A 97 -11.16 21.23 20.46
N HIS A 98 -12.28 21.45 21.16
CA HIS A 98 -13.27 20.41 21.43
C HIS A 98 -14.07 20.01 20.19
N GLU A 99 -14.31 20.94 19.25
CA GLU A 99 -14.97 20.66 17.98
C GLU A 99 -14.05 19.89 17.05
N LEU A 100 -12.76 20.26 17.01
CA LEU A 100 -11.75 19.56 16.24
C LEU A 100 -11.61 18.10 16.70
N ILE A 101 -11.56 17.85 18.01
CA ILE A 101 -11.49 16.49 18.56
C ILE A 101 -12.71 15.67 18.15
N ARG A 102 -13.93 16.25 18.24
CA ARG A 102 -15.16 15.59 17.82
C ARG A 102 -15.14 15.24 16.34
N GLU A 103 -14.83 16.21 15.48
CA GLU A 103 -14.77 16.01 14.02
C GLU A 103 -13.72 14.97 13.60
N LEU A 104 -12.56 14.95 14.26
CA LEU A 104 -11.52 13.95 14.02
C LEU A 104 -11.96 12.56 14.47
N ALA A 105 -12.58 12.45 15.65
CA ALA A 105 -13.10 11.19 16.17
C ALA A 105 -14.21 10.63 15.27
N ASP A 106 -15.18 11.46 14.86
CA ASP A 106 -16.28 11.06 13.98
C ASP A 106 -15.74 10.63 12.60
N SER A 107 -14.79 11.38 12.03
CA SER A 107 -14.15 11.02 10.76
C SER A 107 -13.39 9.70 10.84
N TYR A 108 -12.69 9.46 11.95
CA TYR A 108 -11.96 8.22 12.19
C TYR A 108 -12.92 7.03 12.36
N LEU A 109 -13.93 7.16 13.23
CA LEU A 109 -14.93 6.11 13.45
C LEU A 109 -15.68 5.78 12.16
N ALA A 110 -16.06 6.78 11.35
CA ALA A 110 -16.73 6.55 10.08
C ALA A 110 -15.91 5.69 9.10
N VAL A 111 -14.58 5.80 9.12
CA VAL A 111 -13.70 4.92 8.32
C VAL A 111 -13.67 3.50 8.89
N VAL A 112 -13.55 3.37 10.21
CA VAL A 112 -13.53 2.06 10.90
C VAL A 112 -14.83 1.30 10.71
N GLU A 113 -15.98 1.97 10.87
CA GLU A 113 -17.32 1.40 10.71
C GLU A 113 -17.58 0.96 9.27
N ARG A 114 -17.05 1.69 8.28
CA ARG A 114 -17.20 1.35 6.87
C ARG A 114 -16.48 0.07 6.49
N ASP A 115 -15.32 -0.20 7.06
CA ASP A 115 -14.43 -1.30 6.65
C ASP A 115 -13.95 -2.14 7.85
N ARG A 116 -14.90 -2.81 8.52
CA ARG A 116 -14.62 -3.65 9.71
C ARG A 116 -13.53 -4.70 9.47
N ASN A 117 -13.57 -5.41 8.34
CA ASN A 117 -12.57 -6.44 8.04
C ASN A 117 -11.17 -5.86 7.90
N LEU A 118 -11.05 -4.67 7.31
CA LEU A 118 -9.78 -4.00 7.14
C LEU A 118 -9.23 -3.48 8.48
N TYR A 119 -10.10 -2.96 9.35
CA TYR A 119 -9.74 -2.61 10.72
C TYR A 119 -9.24 -3.82 11.51
N LEU A 120 -9.96 -4.95 11.46
CA LEU A 120 -9.56 -6.19 12.12
C LEU A 120 -8.24 -6.72 11.58
N PHE A 121 -8.00 -6.63 10.27
CA PHE A 121 -6.72 -6.99 9.65
C PHE A 121 -5.58 -6.12 10.20
N VAL A 122 -5.71 -4.79 10.16
CA VAL A 122 -4.67 -3.84 10.60
C VAL A 122 -4.39 -3.94 12.11
N THR A 123 -5.36 -4.34 12.91
CA THR A 123 -5.17 -4.54 14.36
C THR A 123 -4.63 -5.93 14.71
N SER A 124 -4.65 -6.87 13.76
CA SER A 124 -4.20 -8.26 13.93
C SER A 124 -2.89 -8.49 13.19
N ARG A 125 -1.79 -7.94 13.72
CA ARG A 125 -0.46 -8.14 13.14
C ARG A 125 -0.17 -9.64 12.97
N PRO A 126 0.32 -10.09 11.79
CA PRO A 126 0.70 -11.48 11.60
C PRO A 126 1.74 -11.88 12.64
N ALA A 127 1.51 -12.99 13.35
CA ALA A 127 2.59 -13.67 14.05
C ALA A 127 3.62 -14.06 12.98
N GLY A 128 4.88 -13.66 13.14
CA GLY A 128 5.90 -13.85 12.11
C GLY A 128 6.03 -15.32 11.74
N GLU A 129 5.60 -15.69 10.53
CA GLU A 129 6.02 -16.93 9.91
C GLU A 129 7.43 -16.70 9.38
N THR A 130 8.43 -17.10 10.16
CA THR A 130 9.80 -17.23 9.67
C THR A 130 9.78 -18.27 8.54
N PRO A 131 10.24 -17.93 7.31
CA PRO A 131 10.35 -18.93 6.26
C PRO A 131 11.37 -20.00 6.68
N VAL A 132 10.98 -21.27 6.58
CA VAL A 132 11.89 -22.44 6.61
C VAL A 132 12.71 -22.53 5.33
#